data_AF-A0A9P5GAC9-F1
#
_entry.id   AF-A0A9P5GAC9-F1
#
_cell.length_a   1.000
_cell.length_b   1.000
_cell.length_c   1.000
_cell.angle_alpha   90.00
_cell.angle_beta   90.00
_cell.angle_gamma   90.00
#
_symmetry.space_group_name_H-M   'P 1'
#
loop_
_entity.id
_entity.type
_entity.pdbx_description
1 polymer ?
#
loop_
_entity_poly.entity_id
_entity_poly.type
_entity_poly.pdbx_seq_one_letter_code
_entity_poly.pdbx_strand_id
1 'polypeptide(L)'
;MKFTCDIEDDDDIISTLGKIEYLDDLRESYAEIEDDDSGLHTRYSMSYVGSSIIPTYLPGLRVWEYNITGVEEAQNSVYSNGQPFRPWSEVFNEIEQELARLDEEDEYQPLGEEELAMSSIDFQKKKKKKADPTWPPNFGKHVNPGPAYVPQTFTPTRYVQYFANLTAANLGDKEFTYEKEYSTDQSPYNMPDLVVSSWVDFARKLAREIVGNDEELDISAGKKKKKNKKNKKDKKKIRESHKAWQVYLKHAFISSGFELLD
;
A
#
# COMPACT_ATOMS: atom_id res chain seq x y z
N MET A 1 -6.54 11.42 19.96
CA MET A 1 -6.65 12.76 19.34
C MET A 1 -8.00 12.86 18.67
N LYS A 2 -8.80 13.88 19.02
CA LYS A 2 -9.98 14.27 18.25
C LYS A 2 -9.50 15.33 17.26
N PHE A 3 -9.65 15.07 15.98
CA PHE A 3 -9.45 16.07 14.95
C PHE A 3 -10.74 16.88 14.84
N THR A 4 -10.69 18.15 15.21
CA THR A 4 -11.73 19.14 14.88
C THR A 4 -11.20 19.94 13.71
N CYS A 5 -11.79 19.72 12.52
CA CYS A 5 -11.66 20.68 11.43
C CYS A 5 -12.63 21.81 11.73
N ASP A 6 -12.13 22.90 12.30
CA ASP A 6 -12.85 24.17 12.29
C ASP A 6 -12.67 24.76 10.88
N ILE A 7 -13.71 24.62 10.07
CA ILE A 7 -13.80 25.27 8.75
C ILE A 7 -14.41 26.64 9.03
N GLU A 8 -13.56 27.67 9.15
CA GLU A 8 -14.00 29.05 9.11
C GLU A 8 -14.14 29.46 7.64
N ASP A 9 -15.38 29.69 7.22
CA ASP A 9 -15.81 30.06 5.86
C ASP A 9 -15.50 31.55 5.55
N ASP A 10 -14.24 31.94 5.41
CA ASP A 10 -13.87 33.25 4.85
C ASP A 10 -12.68 33.12 3.86
N ASP A 11 -12.97 33.44 2.59
CA ASP A 11 -12.06 33.71 1.45
C ASP A 11 -11.11 32.61 0.92
N ASP A 12 -11.52 31.92 -0.15
CA ASP A 12 -10.79 31.36 -1.33
C ASP A 12 -9.30 30.89 -1.22
N ILE A 13 -8.78 30.63 -0.04
CA ILE A 13 -7.47 30.03 0.21
C ILE A 13 -7.75 28.81 1.07
N ILE A 14 -7.67 27.62 0.47
CA ILE A 14 -7.60 26.37 1.23
C ILE A 14 -6.40 26.50 2.16
N SER A 15 -6.63 26.84 3.43
CA SER A 15 -5.57 26.97 4.41
C SER A 15 -5.08 25.56 4.74
N THR A 16 -3.96 25.18 4.15
CA THR A 16 -3.27 23.91 4.42
C THR A 16 -2.52 23.97 5.74
N LEU A 17 -3.21 24.36 6.82
CA LEU A 17 -2.62 24.53 8.13
C LEU A 17 -2.02 23.20 8.61
N GLY A 18 -0.71 23.19 8.84
CA GLY A 18 0.01 22.07 9.45
C GLY A 18 0.43 20.93 8.51
N LYS A 19 0.43 21.09 7.17
CA LYS A 19 0.87 20.00 6.26
C LYS A 19 2.34 19.61 6.44
N ILE A 20 3.22 20.59 6.61
CA ILE A 20 4.66 20.37 6.82
C ILE A 20 4.87 19.84 8.23
N GLU A 21 4.19 20.42 9.22
CA GLU A 21 4.19 19.93 10.60
C GLU A 21 3.75 18.45 10.67
N TYR A 22 2.68 18.06 9.98
CA TYR A 22 2.24 16.66 9.90
C TYR A 22 3.30 15.72 9.31
N LEU A 23 4.01 16.17 8.26
CA LEU A 23 5.05 15.35 7.65
C LEU A 23 6.32 15.28 8.51
N ASP A 24 6.64 16.33 9.25
CA ASP A 24 7.71 16.31 10.24
C ASP A 24 7.34 15.41 11.44
N ASP A 25 6.11 15.49 11.97
CA ASP A 25 5.59 14.57 12.98
C ASP A 25 5.62 13.10 12.49
N LEU A 26 5.28 12.87 11.22
CA LEU A 26 5.39 11.56 10.59
C LEU A 26 6.85 11.09 10.57
N ARG A 27 7.78 11.99 10.26
CA ARG A 27 9.21 11.67 10.26
C ARG A 27 9.72 11.33 11.66
N GLU A 28 9.23 12.01 12.68
CA GLU A 28 9.51 11.70 14.09
C GLU A 28 8.94 10.31 14.46
N SER A 29 7.71 9.99 14.05
CA SER A 29 7.12 8.67 14.31
C SER A 29 7.93 7.53 13.66
N TYR A 30 8.57 7.77 12.51
CA TYR A 30 9.48 6.81 11.88
C TYR A 30 10.79 6.63 12.66
N ALA A 31 11.20 7.62 13.47
CA ALA A 31 12.39 7.53 14.32
C ALA A 31 12.16 6.60 15.52
N GLU A 32 10.91 6.48 15.98
CA GLU A 32 10.52 5.62 17.10
C GLU A 32 10.49 4.12 16.74
N ILE A 33 10.57 3.78 15.44
CA ILE A 33 10.52 2.39 14.99
C ILE A 33 11.79 1.65 15.45
N GLU A 34 11.60 0.67 16.34
CA GLU A 34 12.66 -0.20 16.86
C GLU A 34 13.37 -1.01 15.76
N ASP A 35 14.64 -1.34 16.00
CA ASP A 35 15.45 -2.12 15.07
C ASP A 35 14.93 -3.58 14.92
N ASP A 36 14.92 -4.07 13.68
CA ASP A 36 14.30 -5.35 13.25
C ASP A 36 15.00 -6.63 13.76
N ASP A 37 15.98 -6.54 14.66
CA ASP A 37 16.74 -7.70 15.17
C ASP A 37 15.85 -8.75 15.89
N SER A 38 14.59 -8.44 16.20
CA SER A 38 13.66 -9.34 16.89
C SER A 38 12.40 -9.78 16.10
N GLY A 39 12.34 -9.57 14.78
CA GLY A 39 11.16 -9.95 13.97
C GLY A 39 9.95 -9.02 14.16
N LEU A 40 10.23 -7.77 14.51
CA LEU A 40 9.25 -6.70 14.76
C LEU A 40 8.46 -6.31 13.51
N HIS A 41 8.98 -6.55 12.30
CA HIS A 41 8.27 -6.26 11.05
C HIS A 41 6.88 -6.92 10.96
N THR A 42 6.65 -8.04 11.66
CA THR A 42 5.33 -8.71 11.72
C THR A 42 4.25 -7.92 12.46
N ARG A 43 4.62 -6.86 13.20
CA ARG A 43 3.68 -5.98 13.91
C ARG A 43 3.16 -4.84 13.04
N TYR A 44 3.76 -4.61 11.89
CA TYR A 44 3.39 -3.54 10.97
C TYR A 44 2.61 -4.10 9.79
N SER A 45 1.64 -3.32 9.31
CA SER A 45 0.91 -3.62 8.07
C SER A 45 1.07 -2.47 7.10
N MET A 46 1.27 -2.77 5.83
CA MET A 46 1.36 -1.75 4.79
C MET A 46 0.00 -1.52 4.14
N SER A 47 -0.41 -0.26 4.06
CA SER A 47 -1.57 0.16 3.30
C SER A 47 -1.10 1.03 2.13
N TYR A 48 -1.52 0.65 0.92
CA TYR A 48 -1.14 1.37 -0.29
C TYR A 48 -2.27 2.30 -0.72
N VAL A 49 -1.98 3.60 -0.73
CA VAL A 49 -2.85 4.59 -1.37
C VAL A 49 -2.46 4.66 -2.85
N GLY A 50 -3.39 4.29 -3.72
CA GLY A 50 -3.23 4.32 -5.18
C GLY A 50 -3.71 5.64 -5.78
N SER A 51 -3.21 5.96 -6.98
CA SER A 51 -3.75 7.07 -7.78
C SER A 51 -4.99 6.64 -8.55
N SER A 52 -5.85 7.62 -8.84
CA SER A 52 -7.06 7.41 -9.64
C SER A 52 -6.74 7.48 -11.13
N ILE A 53 -7.28 6.54 -11.91
CA ILE A 53 -7.19 6.58 -13.37
C ILE A 53 -8.23 7.53 -13.99
N ILE A 54 -9.25 7.93 -13.20
CA ILE A 54 -10.34 8.78 -13.67
C ILE A 54 -9.77 10.20 -13.89
N PRO A 55 -9.91 10.77 -15.09
CA PRO A 55 -9.21 11.98 -15.51
C PRO A 55 -9.74 13.29 -14.90
N THR A 56 -10.53 13.25 -13.82
CA THR A 56 -11.12 14.47 -13.26
C THR A 56 -10.09 15.34 -12.55
N TYR A 57 -9.16 14.74 -11.79
CA TYR A 57 -8.09 15.47 -11.11
C TYR A 57 -6.83 14.58 -11.04
N LEU A 58 -5.79 14.94 -11.79
CA LEU A 58 -4.46 14.29 -11.79
C LEU A 58 -4.50 12.77 -12.03
N PRO A 59 -4.80 12.31 -13.26
CA PRO A 59 -4.83 10.89 -13.59
C PRO A 59 -3.45 10.25 -13.39
N GLY A 60 -3.44 9.17 -12.63
CA GLY A 60 -2.26 8.37 -12.38
C GLY A 60 -2.60 6.89 -12.39
N LEU A 61 -1.58 6.07 -12.67
CA LEU A 61 -1.67 4.63 -12.57
C LEU A 61 -0.40 4.08 -11.91
N ARG A 62 -0.55 2.99 -11.17
CA ARG A 62 0.58 2.29 -10.54
C ARG A 62 0.64 0.87 -11.07
N VAL A 63 1.75 0.53 -11.71
CA VAL A 63 2.01 -0.84 -12.20
C VAL A 63 2.82 -1.58 -11.16
N TRP A 64 2.31 -2.74 -10.73
CA TRP A 64 2.96 -3.59 -9.75
C TRP A 64 3.59 -4.81 -10.41
N GLU A 65 4.77 -5.15 -9.94
CA GLU A 65 5.47 -6.37 -10.33
C GLU A 65 5.53 -7.31 -9.14
N TYR A 66 5.28 -8.59 -9.43
CA TYR A 66 5.21 -9.64 -8.44
C TYR A 66 6.18 -10.76 -8.78
N ASN A 67 6.67 -11.43 -7.74
CA ASN A 67 7.41 -12.67 -7.90
C ASN A 67 6.45 -13.78 -8.38
N ILE A 68 6.66 -14.28 -9.61
CA ILE A 68 5.86 -15.36 -10.21
C ILE A 68 6.53 -16.73 -10.16
N THR A 69 7.60 -16.89 -9.37
CA THR A 69 8.27 -18.19 -9.21
C THR A 69 7.29 -19.27 -8.75
N GLY A 70 7.31 -20.43 -9.41
CA GLY A 70 6.40 -21.55 -9.12
C GLY A 70 5.01 -21.46 -9.75
N VAL A 71 4.63 -20.34 -10.39
CA VAL A 71 3.32 -20.22 -11.07
C VAL A 71 3.25 -21.07 -12.34
N GLU A 72 4.35 -21.19 -13.08
CA GLU A 72 4.40 -22.00 -14.31
C GLU A 72 4.18 -23.50 -14.03
N GLU A 73 4.70 -23.99 -12.90
CA GLU A 73 4.46 -25.37 -12.44
C GLU A 73 2.99 -25.60 -12.06
N ALA A 74 2.33 -24.57 -11.53
CA ALA A 74 0.91 -24.60 -11.19
C ALA A 74 -0.01 -24.65 -12.42
N GLN A 75 0.43 -24.21 -13.60
CA GLN A 75 -0.36 -24.36 -14.84
C GLN A 75 -0.58 -25.83 -15.22
N ASN A 76 0.32 -26.72 -14.81
CA ASN A 76 0.16 -28.17 -14.98
C ASN A 76 -0.56 -28.82 -13.78
N SER A 77 -0.92 -28.04 -12.76
CA SER A 77 -1.60 -28.53 -11.56
C SER A 77 -3.12 -28.48 -11.71
N VAL A 78 -3.79 -29.45 -11.09
CA VAL A 78 -5.23 -29.46 -10.95
C VAL A 78 -5.57 -28.58 -9.74
N TYR A 79 -6.49 -27.62 -9.90
CA TYR A 79 -6.99 -26.77 -8.80
C TYR A 79 -7.52 -27.65 -7.65
N SER A 80 -7.63 -27.11 -6.44
CA SER A 80 -8.12 -27.85 -5.26
C SER A 80 -9.54 -28.40 -5.42
N ASN A 81 -10.33 -27.86 -6.36
CA ASN A 81 -11.67 -28.32 -6.73
C ASN A 81 -11.67 -29.39 -7.84
N GLY A 82 -10.50 -29.89 -8.26
CA GLY A 82 -10.38 -30.94 -9.27
C GLY A 82 -10.42 -30.43 -10.72
N GLN A 83 -10.54 -29.13 -10.95
CA GLN A 83 -10.56 -28.56 -12.31
C GLN A 83 -9.13 -28.42 -12.85
N PRO A 84 -8.88 -28.71 -14.15
CA PRO A 84 -7.60 -28.38 -14.78
C PRO A 84 -7.45 -26.86 -14.94
N PHE A 85 -6.21 -26.38 -15.06
CA PHE A 85 -5.95 -25.01 -15.49
C PHE A 85 -6.68 -24.73 -16.82
N ARG A 86 -7.38 -23.60 -16.89
CA ARG A 86 -7.98 -23.08 -18.12
C ARG A 86 -7.47 -21.66 -18.39
N PRO A 87 -7.10 -21.32 -19.63
CA PRO A 87 -6.78 -19.95 -20.01
C PRO A 87 -7.96 -19.01 -19.76
N TRP A 88 -7.68 -17.77 -19.33
CA TRP A 88 -8.70 -16.75 -19.12
C TRP A 88 -9.59 -16.51 -20.34
N SER A 89 -9.06 -16.66 -21.56
CA SER A 89 -9.83 -16.53 -22.80
C SER A 89 -10.98 -17.54 -22.89
N GLU A 90 -10.77 -18.78 -22.45
CA GLU A 90 -11.83 -19.80 -22.45
C GLU A 90 -12.90 -19.48 -21.41
N VAL A 91 -12.46 -19.08 -20.20
CA VAL A 91 -13.36 -18.69 -19.12
C VAL A 91 -14.22 -17.48 -19.51
N PHE A 92 -13.61 -16.45 -20.10
CA PHE A 92 -14.35 -15.27 -20.54
C PHE A 92 -15.33 -15.57 -21.67
N ASN A 93 -14.94 -16.39 -22.65
CA ASN A 93 -15.85 -16.81 -23.71
C ASN A 93 -17.04 -17.62 -23.18
N GLU A 94 -16.82 -18.49 -22.19
CA GLU A 94 -17.87 -19.27 -21.53
C GLU A 94 -18.84 -18.36 -20.77
N ILE A 95 -18.32 -17.41 -19.99
CA ILE A 95 -19.14 -16.41 -19.27
C ILE A 95 -19.94 -15.54 -20.24
N GLU A 96 -19.33 -15.08 -21.32
CA GLU A 96 -20.01 -14.24 -22.32
C GLU A 96 -21.14 -15.00 -23.02
N GLN A 97 -20.93 -16.29 -23.33
CA GLN A 97 -21.99 -17.15 -23.86
C GLN A 97 -23.11 -17.39 -22.86
N GLU A 98 -22.78 -17.58 -21.58
CA GLU A 98 -23.80 -17.79 -20.55
C GLU A 98 -24.61 -16.52 -20.27
N LEU A 99 -23.96 -15.36 -20.22
CA LEU A 99 -24.63 -14.07 -20.12
C LEU A 99 -25.57 -13.82 -21.31
N ALA A 100 -25.13 -14.16 -22.53
CA ALA A 100 -25.97 -14.04 -23.72
C ALA A 100 -27.20 -14.97 -23.68
N ARG A 101 -27.10 -16.16 -23.06
CA ARG A 101 -28.25 -17.04 -22.84
C ARG A 101 -29.20 -16.50 -21.78
N LEU A 102 -28.67 -15.97 -20.68
CA LEU A 102 -29.47 -15.38 -19.60
C LEU A 102 -30.25 -14.16 -20.07
N ASP A 103 -29.66 -13.31 -20.93
CA ASP A 103 -30.36 -12.19 -21.55
C ASP A 103 -31.50 -12.64 -22.51
N GLU A 104 -31.47 -13.88 -23.02
CA GLU A 104 -32.55 -14.47 -23.84
C GLU A 104 -33.62 -15.21 -23.02
N GLU A 105 -33.34 -15.60 -21.77
CA GLU A 105 -34.19 -16.48 -20.93
C GLU A 105 -34.94 -15.76 -19.79
N ASP A 106 -35.03 -14.43 -19.78
CA ASP A 106 -35.82 -13.63 -18.81
C ASP A 106 -37.36 -13.82 -19.00
N GLU A 107 -37.86 -15.06 -18.91
CA GLU A 107 -39.25 -15.37 -18.60
C GLU A 107 -39.36 -15.66 -17.09
N TYR A 108 -39.90 -14.68 -16.37
CA TYR A 108 -40.16 -14.71 -14.93
C TYR A 108 -41.05 -15.92 -14.56
N GLN A 109 -40.46 -16.98 -14.02
CA GLN A 109 -41.23 -18.08 -13.42
C GLN A 109 -41.57 -17.74 -11.97
N PRO A 110 -42.85 -17.62 -11.58
CA PRO A 110 -43.22 -17.36 -10.20
C PRO A 110 -42.87 -18.57 -9.33
N LEU A 111 -42.05 -18.36 -8.29
CA LEU A 111 -41.74 -19.36 -7.28
C LEU A 111 -43.06 -19.90 -6.66
N GLY A 112 -43.30 -21.19 -6.79
CA GLY A 112 -44.49 -21.87 -6.26
C GLY A 112 -44.48 -21.94 -4.73
N GLU A 113 -45.66 -21.82 -4.12
CA GLU A 113 -45.91 -21.78 -2.67
C GLU A 113 -45.38 -23.02 -1.89
N GLU A 114 -44.95 -24.09 -2.56
CA GLU A 114 -44.43 -25.32 -1.92
C GLU A 114 -42.98 -25.18 -1.40
N GLU A 115 -42.13 -24.29 -1.94
CA GLU A 115 -40.76 -24.11 -1.44
C GLU A 115 -40.69 -23.32 -0.11
N LEU A 116 -41.73 -22.53 0.19
CA LEU A 116 -41.83 -21.76 1.44
C LEU A 116 -42.14 -22.63 2.68
N ALA A 117 -42.67 -23.84 2.49
CA ALA A 117 -43.17 -24.69 3.58
C ALA A 117 -42.10 -25.58 4.26
N MET A 118 -40.87 -25.63 3.73
CA MET A 118 -39.82 -26.53 4.22
C MET A 118 -38.87 -25.88 5.26
N SER A 119 -39.16 -24.66 5.72
CA SER A 119 -38.27 -23.87 6.60
C SER A 119 -38.55 -24.00 8.11
N SER A 120 -39.56 -24.76 8.52
CA SER A 120 -39.99 -24.83 9.92
C SER A 120 -39.86 -26.23 10.52
N ILE A 121 -38.63 -26.66 10.83
CA ILE A 121 -38.37 -27.81 11.73
C ILE A 121 -37.24 -27.47 12.73
N ASP A 122 -37.69 -27.25 13.97
CA ASP A 122 -37.08 -27.51 15.28
C ASP A 122 -35.70 -26.95 15.68
N PHE A 123 -35.79 -25.87 16.46
CA PHE A 123 -34.84 -25.52 17.51
C PHE A 123 -34.87 -26.56 18.63
N GLN A 124 -33.75 -27.26 18.87
CA GLN A 124 -33.12 -27.37 20.20
C GLN A 124 -31.89 -28.28 20.19
N LYS A 125 -30.72 -27.63 20.32
CA LYS A 125 -29.55 -28.06 21.10
C LYS A 125 -28.60 -26.86 21.08
N LYS A 126 -28.11 -26.42 22.24
CA LYS A 126 -27.08 -25.36 22.34
C LYS A 126 -25.81 -25.84 21.63
N LYS A 127 -25.76 -25.67 20.30
CA LYS A 127 -24.56 -25.84 19.50
C LYS A 127 -23.57 -24.82 20.06
N LYS A 128 -22.35 -25.27 20.38
CA LYS A 128 -21.22 -24.34 20.57
C LYS A 128 -21.27 -23.37 19.38
N LYS A 129 -21.19 -22.06 19.62
CA LYS A 129 -21.12 -21.08 18.53
C LYS A 129 -20.01 -21.57 17.61
N LYS A 130 -20.39 -22.10 16.45
CA LYS A 130 -19.40 -22.40 15.42
C LYS A 130 -18.76 -21.05 15.13
N ALA A 131 -17.43 -21.03 15.04
CA ALA A 131 -16.77 -19.83 14.55
C ALA A 131 -17.48 -19.43 13.24
N ASP A 132 -17.75 -18.14 13.11
CA ASP A 132 -18.39 -17.61 11.92
C ASP A 132 -17.62 -18.14 10.70
N PRO A 133 -18.27 -18.85 9.74
CA PRO A 133 -17.61 -19.37 8.56
C PRO A 133 -16.93 -18.29 7.72
N THR A 134 -17.34 -17.02 7.87
CA THR A 134 -16.71 -15.88 7.21
C THR A 134 -15.43 -15.42 7.90
N TRP A 135 -15.20 -15.81 9.16
CA TRP A 135 -13.97 -15.49 9.86
C TRP A 135 -12.84 -16.43 9.40
N PRO A 136 -11.66 -15.90 9.05
CA PRO A 136 -10.54 -16.75 8.67
C PRO A 136 -10.16 -17.70 9.82
N PRO A 137 -9.70 -18.93 9.51
CA PRO A 137 -9.26 -19.87 10.53
C PRO A 137 -8.10 -19.28 11.33
N ASN A 138 -8.06 -19.56 12.64
CA ASN A 138 -6.92 -19.16 13.47
C ASN A 138 -5.69 -20.01 13.08
N PHE A 139 -4.77 -19.40 12.35
CA PHE A 139 -3.49 -20.02 12.01
C PHE A 139 -2.63 -20.11 13.28
N GLY A 140 -2.15 -21.30 13.60
CA GLY A 140 -1.31 -21.52 14.79
C GLY A 140 -0.01 -20.70 14.75
N LYS A 141 0.64 -20.53 15.89
CA LYS A 141 1.86 -19.71 16.06
C LYS A 141 3.08 -20.13 15.20
N HIS A 142 3.04 -21.29 14.55
CA HIS A 142 4.13 -21.86 13.77
C HIS A 142 3.93 -21.75 12.25
N VAL A 143 2.89 -21.05 11.80
CA VAL A 143 2.67 -20.80 10.37
C VAL A 143 3.62 -19.72 9.90
N ASN A 144 4.32 -19.96 8.80
CA ASN A 144 5.19 -18.95 8.18
C ASN A 144 4.34 -17.72 7.81
N PRO A 145 4.86 -16.50 8.04
CA PRO A 145 4.13 -15.29 7.70
C PRO A 145 3.97 -15.18 6.18
N GLY A 146 2.93 -14.47 5.75
CA GLY A 146 2.52 -14.42 4.35
C GLY A 146 3.46 -13.64 3.43
N PRO A 147 3.08 -13.49 2.15
CA PRO A 147 3.93 -12.90 1.11
C PRO A 147 4.25 -11.42 1.31
N ALA A 148 3.49 -10.73 2.17
CA ALA A 148 3.81 -9.37 2.54
C ALA A 148 5.06 -9.27 3.43
N TYR A 149 5.37 -10.32 4.21
CA TYR A 149 6.43 -10.29 5.22
C TYR A 149 7.66 -11.07 4.79
N VAL A 150 7.48 -12.19 4.10
CA VAL A 150 8.56 -13.05 3.64
C VAL A 150 8.52 -13.17 2.12
N PRO A 151 9.65 -13.01 1.43
CA PRO A 151 9.72 -13.22 -0.01
C PRO A 151 9.31 -14.65 -0.41
N GLN A 152 8.17 -14.75 -1.07
CA GLN A 152 7.61 -15.96 -1.67
C GLN A 152 6.84 -15.62 -2.95
N THR A 153 6.23 -16.60 -3.60
CA THR A 153 5.35 -16.38 -4.76
C THR A 153 4.26 -15.35 -4.43
N PHE A 154 3.99 -14.44 -5.37
CA PHE A 154 3.11 -13.28 -5.24
C PHE A 154 3.56 -12.20 -4.24
N THR A 155 4.83 -12.19 -3.85
CA THR A 155 5.42 -11.04 -3.15
C THR A 155 5.64 -9.89 -4.14
N PRO A 156 5.21 -8.66 -3.83
CA PRO A 156 5.49 -7.50 -4.67
C PRO A 156 6.98 -7.17 -4.63
N THR A 157 7.61 -7.04 -5.80
CA THR A 157 9.03 -6.75 -5.94
C THR A 157 9.28 -5.28 -6.26
N ARG A 158 8.42 -4.68 -7.09
CA ARG A 158 8.56 -3.29 -7.54
C ARG A 158 7.19 -2.71 -7.88
N TYR A 159 7.07 -1.39 -7.77
CA TYR A 159 6.04 -0.67 -8.49
C TYR A 159 6.61 0.53 -9.23
N VAL A 160 5.93 0.90 -10.32
CA VAL A 160 6.21 2.09 -11.10
C VAL A 160 4.98 3.00 -11.08
N GLN A 161 5.18 4.25 -10.68
CA GLN A 161 4.14 5.27 -10.68
C GLN A 161 4.18 6.02 -12.01
N TYR A 162 3.04 6.09 -12.68
CA TYR A 162 2.83 6.89 -13.88
C TYR A 162 1.80 7.99 -13.62
N PHE A 163 1.89 9.06 -14.39
CA PHE A 163 0.93 10.17 -14.39
C PHE A 163 0.66 10.63 -15.82
N ALA A 164 -0.48 11.25 -16.09
CA ALA A 164 -0.73 11.92 -17.36
C ALA A 164 -0.83 13.44 -17.17
N ASN A 165 -0.04 14.19 -17.94
CA ASN A 165 -0.06 15.65 -17.89
C ASN A 165 -1.26 16.20 -18.68
N LEU A 166 -2.39 16.35 -17.99
CA LEU A 166 -3.62 16.87 -18.58
C LEU A 166 -3.49 18.30 -19.11
N THR A 167 -2.69 19.14 -18.46
CA THR A 167 -2.50 20.54 -18.89
C THR A 167 -1.87 20.59 -20.27
N ALA A 168 -0.79 19.84 -20.49
CA ALA A 168 -0.11 19.75 -21.78
C ALA A 168 -1.01 19.08 -22.84
N ALA A 169 -1.76 18.05 -22.45
CA ALA A 169 -2.69 17.37 -23.34
C ALA A 169 -3.85 18.28 -23.80
N ASN A 170 -4.44 19.04 -22.88
CA ASN A 170 -5.54 19.96 -23.16
C ASN A 170 -5.10 21.18 -23.99
N LEU A 171 -3.85 21.63 -23.82
CA LEU A 171 -3.28 22.71 -24.63
C LEU A 171 -2.92 22.25 -26.06
N GLY A 172 -2.90 20.94 -26.30
CA GLY A 172 -2.51 20.34 -27.58
C GLY A 172 -1.00 20.25 -27.80
N ASP A 173 -0.20 20.57 -26.78
CA ASP A 173 1.27 20.50 -26.83
C ASP A 173 1.77 19.05 -26.87
N LYS A 174 1.00 18.12 -26.32
CA LYS A 174 1.34 16.71 -26.23
C LYS A 174 0.13 15.80 -26.39
N GLU A 175 0.31 14.64 -27.00
CA GLU A 175 -0.72 13.60 -27.00
C GLU A 175 -0.96 13.04 -25.59
N PHE A 176 -2.21 12.69 -25.29
CA PHE A 176 -2.58 12.08 -24.02
C PHE A 176 -1.82 10.74 -23.84
N THR A 177 -0.81 10.78 -22.97
CA THR A 177 0.09 9.66 -22.70
C THR A 177 0.46 9.62 -21.21
N TYR A 178 0.68 8.41 -20.69
CA TYR A 178 1.16 8.22 -19.32
C TYR A 178 2.69 8.22 -19.30
N GLU A 179 3.25 9.07 -18.46
CA GLU A 179 4.68 9.24 -18.27
C GLU A 179 5.10 8.66 -16.93
N LYS A 180 6.29 8.06 -16.88
CA LYS A 180 6.86 7.52 -15.65
C LYS A 180 7.25 8.66 -14.72
N GLU A 181 6.67 8.70 -13.52
CA GLU A 181 7.05 9.64 -12.46
C GLU A 181 8.25 9.10 -11.68
N TYR A 182 8.08 7.95 -11.02
CA TYR A 182 9.12 7.31 -10.23
C TYR A 182 8.94 5.79 -10.13
N SER A 183 9.95 5.13 -9.55
CA SER A 183 9.97 3.68 -9.32
C SER A 183 10.68 3.37 -8.02
N THR A 184 10.26 2.31 -7.33
CA THR A 184 10.78 1.94 -6.00
C THR A 184 12.21 1.38 -6.02
N ASP A 185 12.63 0.81 -7.13
CA ASP A 185 13.99 0.28 -7.34
C ASP A 185 15.03 1.37 -7.66
N GLN A 186 14.58 2.55 -8.05
CA GLN A 186 15.44 3.66 -8.44
C GLN A 186 15.77 4.58 -7.25
N SER A 187 16.82 5.38 -7.43
CA SER A 187 17.21 6.39 -6.45
C SER A 187 16.08 7.40 -6.24
N PRO A 188 15.78 7.79 -4.99
CA PRO A 188 16.54 7.51 -3.76
C PRO A 188 16.02 6.33 -2.94
N TYR A 189 14.96 5.65 -3.39
CA TYR A 189 14.36 4.52 -2.68
C TYR A 189 15.33 3.34 -2.62
N ASN A 190 15.78 2.85 -3.78
CA ASN A 190 16.65 1.68 -3.94
C ASN A 190 16.14 0.46 -3.14
N MET A 191 14.83 0.22 -3.17
CA MET A 191 14.22 -0.89 -2.45
C MET A 191 14.38 -2.19 -3.28
N PRO A 192 14.90 -3.28 -2.68
CA PRO A 192 15.09 -4.55 -3.39
C PRO A 192 13.77 -5.29 -3.63
N ASP A 193 12.84 -5.16 -2.69
CA ASP A 193 11.50 -5.73 -2.69
C ASP A 193 10.55 -4.82 -1.89
N LEU A 194 9.26 -5.14 -1.90
CA LEU A 194 8.21 -4.35 -1.23
C LEU A 194 7.57 -5.11 -0.08
N VAL A 195 8.36 -5.94 0.60
CA VAL A 195 7.96 -6.58 1.87
C VAL A 195 7.93 -5.55 2.99
N VAL A 196 7.21 -5.88 4.08
CA VAL A 196 7.04 -4.98 5.22
C VAL A 196 8.39 -4.59 5.85
N SER A 197 9.34 -5.51 5.97
CA SER A 197 10.68 -5.20 6.51
C SER A 197 11.41 -4.14 5.67
N SER A 198 11.38 -4.24 4.35
CA SER A 198 11.97 -3.24 3.45
C SER A 198 11.31 -1.87 3.57
N TRP A 199 10.00 -1.81 3.79
CA TRP A 199 9.31 -0.55 4.09
C TRP A 199 9.70 0.04 5.43
N VAL A 200 9.83 -0.80 6.47
CA VAL A 200 10.31 -0.40 7.80
C VAL A 200 11.75 0.12 7.74
N ASP A 201 12.62 -0.55 6.99
CA ASP A 201 14.01 -0.11 6.72
C ASP A 201 14.03 1.25 6.02
N PHE A 202 13.12 1.44 5.06
CA PHE A 202 12.99 2.69 4.35
C PHE A 202 12.49 3.82 5.26
N ALA A 203 11.48 3.57 6.09
CA ALA A 203 10.99 4.53 7.10
C ALA A 203 12.13 4.98 8.04
N ARG A 204 12.90 4.02 8.58
CA ARG A 204 14.08 4.32 9.40
C ARG A 204 15.15 5.10 8.63
N LYS A 205 15.35 4.81 7.34
CA LYS A 205 16.26 5.58 6.47
C LYS A 205 15.79 7.03 6.32
N LEU A 206 14.49 7.30 6.26
CA LEU A 206 13.95 8.67 6.22
C LEU A 206 14.18 9.41 7.55
N ALA A 207 14.02 8.72 8.68
CA ALA A 207 14.16 9.30 10.02
C ALA A 207 15.61 9.47 10.52
N ARG A 208 16.59 8.81 9.90
CA ARG A 208 17.99 8.75 10.36
C ARG A 208 18.66 10.10 10.63
N GLU A 209 18.26 11.16 9.95
CA GLU A 209 18.76 12.52 10.22
C GLU A 209 18.35 13.04 11.60
N ILE A 210 17.12 12.78 12.03
CA ILE A 210 16.58 13.18 13.35
C ILE A 210 17.35 12.45 14.45
N VAL A 211 17.40 11.12 14.38
CA VAL A 211 18.14 10.28 15.34
C VAL A 211 19.60 10.70 15.46
N GLY A 212 20.24 11.03 14.32
CA GLY A 212 21.61 11.50 14.30
C GLY A 212 21.81 12.87 14.96
N ASN A 213 20.79 13.72 14.98
CA ASN A 213 20.81 15.02 15.66
C ASN A 213 20.43 14.89 17.14
N ASP A 214 19.55 13.97 17.51
CA ASP A 214 19.15 13.72 18.91
C ASP A 214 20.27 13.11 19.76
N GLU A 215 21.13 12.26 19.18
CA GLU A 215 22.38 11.85 19.84
C GLU A 215 23.32 13.03 20.15
N GLU A 216 23.16 14.18 19.47
CA GLU A 216 23.85 15.43 19.80
C GLU A 216 23.09 16.29 20.83
N LEU A 217 21.78 16.07 21.02
CA LEU A 217 20.89 16.86 21.88
C LEU A 217 20.48 16.20 23.19
N ASP A 218 20.88 14.95 23.46
CA ASP A 218 20.62 14.25 24.72
C ASP A 218 21.42 14.86 25.90
N ILE A 219 20.96 16.05 26.32
CA ILE A 219 21.42 16.93 27.41
C ILE A 219 20.50 16.75 28.62
N SER A 220 19.92 15.56 28.81
CA SER A 220 19.20 15.21 30.05
C SER A 220 20.11 15.20 31.30
N ALA A 221 21.42 15.50 31.16
CA ALA A 221 22.32 15.73 32.28
C ALA A 221 23.41 16.78 31.98
N GLY A 222 23.06 18.01 31.56
CA GLY A 222 23.83 19.26 31.79
C GLY A 222 25.36 19.29 31.50
N LYS A 223 25.90 18.30 30.78
CA LYS A 223 27.31 18.17 30.46
C LYS A 223 27.43 18.09 28.95
N LYS A 224 28.04 19.13 28.36
CA LYS A 224 28.51 19.10 26.97
C LYS A 224 29.41 17.88 26.77
N LYS A 225 28.90 16.80 26.17
CA LYS A 225 29.76 15.72 25.67
C LYS A 225 30.67 16.32 24.59
N LYS A 226 31.96 15.95 24.64
CA LYS A 226 32.91 16.28 23.57
C LYS A 226 32.32 15.81 22.24
N LYS A 227 32.32 16.69 21.23
CA LYS A 227 32.01 16.36 19.83
C LYS A 227 32.86 15.16 19.40
N ASN A 228 32.31 13.95 19.44
CA ASN A 228 32.90 12.85 18.70
C ASN A 228 32.72 13.21 17.23
N LYS A 229 33.84 13.38 16.53
CA LYS A 229 33.86 13.74 15.12
C LYS A 229 33.22 12.58 14.35
N LYS A 230 31.93 12.70 13.99
CA LYS A 230 31.21 11.71 13.16
C LYS A 230 32.09 11.32 11.98
N ASN A 231 32.24 10.02 11.77
CA ASN A 231 33.06 9.51 10.68
C ASN A 231 32.48 9.97 9.34
N LYS A 232 33.35 10.09 8.33
CA LYS A 232 32.96 10.53 6.97
C LYS A 232 31.80 9.69 6.39
N LYS A 233 31.72 8.41 6.77
CA LYS A 233 30.69 7.47 6.35
C LYS A 233 29.30 7.82 6.92
N ASP A 234 29.22 8.22 8.18
CA ASP A 234 27.93 8.51 8.84
C ASP A 234 27.35 9.83 8.34
N LYS A 235 28.20 10.85 8.14
CA LYS A 235 27.79 12.10 7.47
C LYS A 235 27.23 11.86 6.07
N LYS A 236 27.80 10.90 5.33
CA LYS A 236 27.30 10.52 4.00
C LYS A 236 25.89 9.91 4.11
N LYS A 237 25.66 9.00 5.05
CA LYS A 237 24.36 8.37 5.29
C LYS A 237 23.28 9.39 5.69
N ILE A 238 23.61 10.36 6.54
CA ILE A 238 22.68 11.43 6.93
C ILE A 238 22.29 12.27 5.71
N ARG A 239 23.27 12.64 4.87
CA ARG A 239 22.99 13.38 3.63
C ARG A 239 22.13 12.58 2.65
N GLU A 240 22.33 11.27 2.56
CA GLU A 240 21.47 10.38 1.76
C GLU A 240 20.05 10.29 2.32
N SER A 241 19.91 10.23 3.65
CA SER A 241 18.62 10.28 4.35
C SER A 241 17.85 11.56 4.06
N HIS A 242 18.49 12.72 4.22
CA HIS A 242 17.88 14.03 3.89
C HIS A 242 17.43 14.10 2.43
N LYS A 243 18.26 13.62 1.49
CA LYS A 243 17.87 13.56 0.08
C LYS A 243 16.67 12.63 -0.16
N ALA A 244 16.63 11.48 0.51
CA ALA A 244 15.51 10.56 0.40
C ALA A 244 14.23 11.19 0.97
N TRP A 245 14.32 11.94 2.08
CA TRP A 245 13.20 12.68 2.66
C TRP A 245 12.65 13.74 1.71
N GLN A 246 13.53 14.58 1.12
CA GLN A 246 13.09 15.60 0.16
C GLN A 246 12.37 15.02 -1.06
N VAL A 247 12.85 13.90 -1.59
CA VAL A 247 12.18 13.23 -2.71
C VAL A 247 10.88 12.55 -2.26
N TYR A 248 10.84 11.99 -1.05
CA TYR A 248 9.62 11.45 -0.47
C TYR A 248 8.53 12.52 -0.37
N LEU A 249 8.86 13.71 0.16
CA LEU A 249 7.95 14.86 0.21
C LEU A 249 7.47 15.25 -1.19
N LYS A 250 8.40 15.38 -2.15
CA LYS A 250 8.06 15.70 -3.53
C LYS A 250 7.04 14.71 -4.11
N HIS A 251 7.24 13.40 -3.93
CA HIS A 251 6.31 12.40 -4.45
C HIS A 251 5.00 12.31 -3.65
N ALA A 252 5.01 12.59 -2.34
CA ALA A 252 3.79 12.68 -1.53
C ALA A 252 2.84 13.77 -2.06
N PHE A 253 3.40 14.86 -2.60
CA PHE A 253 2.67 15.95 -3.23
C PHE A 253 2.66 15.89 -4.77
N ILE A 254 2.95 14.73 -5.38
CA ILE A 254 2.87 14.53 -6.85
C ILE A 254 3.70 15.56 -7.63
N SER A 255 4.83 15.98 -7.07
CA SER A 255 5.73 16.98 -7.66
C SER A 255 5.05 18.31 -8.04
N SER A 256 3.92 18.62 -7.41
CA SER A 256 3.10 19.80 -7.70
C SER A 256 3.72 21.11 -7.22
N GLY A 257 4.72 21.03 -6.33
CA GLY A 257 5.26 22.19 -5.62
C GLY A 257 4.48 22.57 -4.36
N PHE A 258 3.42 21.84 -4.01
CA PHE A 258 2.69 22.03 -2.75
C PHE A 258 3.59 21.88 -1.51
N GLU A 259 4.69 21.14 -1.62
CA GLU A 259 5.69 21.01 -0.56
C GLU A 259 6.48 22.30 -0.26
N LEU A 260 6.41 23.31 -1.13
CA LEU A 260 7.15 24.58 -1.00
C LEU A 260 6.28 25.75 -0.54
N LEU A 261 4.96 25.56 -0.48
CA LEU A 261 4.03 26.56 -0.01
C LEU A 261 3.88 26.35 1.49
N ASP A 262 4.00 27.38 2.31
CA ASP A 262 3.63 27.33 3.73
C ASP A 262 2.15 27.70 3.90
#